data_AF-A0A949XVV5-F1
#
_entry.id   AF-A0A949XVV5-F1
#
_cell.length_a   1.000
_cell.length_b   1.000
_cell.length_c   1.000
_cell.angle_alpha   90.00
_cell.angle_beta   90.00
_cell.angle_gamma   90.00
#
_symmetry.space_group_name_H-M   'P 1'
#
loop_
_entity.id
_entity.type
_entity.pdbx_description
1 polymer ?
#
loop_
_entity_poly.entity_id
_entity_poly.type
_entity_poly.pdbx_seq_one_letter_code
_entity_poly.pdbx_strand_id
1 'polypeptide(L)'
;MEVSPTGQGPSQVAPNYNDPVALLHYLVNLQNQTLEVQRQSLELQRQQLELAREAAQVSREQRARQVAELERWQSGHEFVLENCRETLTNLEQVHAALMGELASYVQENHENLIDGEFALTDFVDRFGPRLAHLNTMLAVLRPLVASVKKPEG
;
A
#
# COMPACT_ATOMS: atom_id res chain seq x y z
N MET A 1 77.85 12.41 -30.10
CA MET A 1 78.10 11.81 -28.78
C MET A 1 77.56 12.77 -27.75
N GLU A 2 76.48 12.41 -27.07
CA GLU A 2 76.24 12.75 -25.66
C GLU A 2 75.01 11.96 -25.21
N VAL A 3 75.21 11.09 -24.22
CA VAL A 3 74.24 10.14 -23.69
C VAL A 3 73.43 10.82 -22.58
N SER A 4 72.12 10.64 -22.60
CA SER A 4 71.20 11.08 -21.55
C SER A 4 71.47 10.37 -20.22
N PRO A 5 71.37 11.05 -19.06
CA PRO A 5 71.22 10.38 -17.78
C PRO A 5 69.73 10.23 -17.47
N THR A 6 69.22 9.00 -17.54
CA THR A 6 67.92 8.63 -17.01
C THR A 6 67.92 8.78 -15.49
N GLY A 7 67.23 9.81 -15.00
CA GLY A 7 66.91 9.95 -13.58
C GLY A 7 66.02 8.79 -13.13
N GLN A 8 66.52 7.96 -12.24
CA GLN A 8 65.77 6.93 -11.54
C GLN A 8 64.61 7.60 -10.78
N GLY A 9 63.37 7.35 -11.22
CA GLY A 9 62.18 7.66 -10.44
C GLY A 9 62.18 6.84 -9.13
N PRO A 10 61.46 7.29 -8.08
CA PRO A 10 61.38 6.56 -6.84
C PRO A 10 60.85 5.15 -7.12
N SER A 11 61.69 4.15 -6.86
CA SER A 11 61.32 2.75 -6.96
C SER A 11 60.15 2.50 -6.03
N GLN A 12 58.95 2.30 -6.58
CA GLN A 12 57.84 1.77 -5.82
C GLN A 12 58.26 0.38 -5.34
N VAL A 13 58.61 0.28 -4.06
CA VAL A 13 58.89 -0.99 -3.40
C VAL A 13 57.59 -1.79 -3.51
N ALA A 14 57.57 -2.78 -4.40
CA ALA A 14 56.46 -3.71 -4.49
C ALA A 14 56.27 -4.35 -3.10
N PRO A 15 55.05 -4.33 -2.53
CA PRO A 15 54.81 -4.86 -1.20
C PRO A 15 55.26 -6.33 -1.17
N ASN A 16 56.18 -6.65 -0.26
CA ASN A 16 56.69 -8.00 -0.11
C ASN A 16 55.63 -8.86 0.58
N TYR A 17 54.74 -9.47 -0.21
CA TYR A 17 53.61 -10.29 0.26
C TYR A 17 54.02 -11.55 1.06
N ASN A 18 55.31 -11.86 1.14
CA ASN A 18 55.86 -12.98 1.92
C ASN A 18 56.36 -12.58 3.32
N ASP A 19 56.23 -11.32 3.74
CA ASP A 19 56.53 -10.91 5.12
C ASP A 19 55.32 -11.22 6.03
N PRO A 20 55.43 -12.21 6.95
CA PRO A 20 54.33 -12.58 7.84
C PRO A 20 53.88 -11.42 8.74
N VAL A 21 54.76 -10.47 9.06
CA VAL A 21 54.43 -9.29 9.87
C VAL A 21 53.57 -8.31 9.06
N ALA A 22 53.90 -8.11 7.79
CA ALA A 22 53.10 -7.27 6.90
C ALA A 22 51.69 -7.86 6.70
N LEU A 23 51.57 -9.18 6.48
CA LEU A 23 50.29 -9.86 6.37
C LEU A 23 49.43 -9.73 7.65
N LEU A 24 50.03 -9.89 8.83
CA LEU A 24 49.34 -9.68 10.11
C LEU A 24 48.81 -8.25 10.24
N HIS A 25 49.62 -7.25 9.85
CA HIS A 25 49.20 -5.85 9.88
C HIS A 25 48.02 -5.58 8.92
N TYR A 26 48.03 -6.17 7.71
CA TYR A 26 46.90 -6.06 6.79
C TYR A 26 45.63 -6.72 7.34
N LEU A 27 45.73 -7.90 7.96
CA LEU A 27 44.59 -8.59 8.58
C LEU A 27 44.01 -7.77 9.74
N VAL A 28 44.85 -7.22 10.61
CA VAL A 28 44.42 -6.36 11.72
C VAL A 28 43.74 -5.09 11.18
N ASN A 29 44.29 -4.47 10.13
CA ASN A 29 43.67 -3.30 9.50
C ASN A 29 42.30 -3.64 8.90
N LEU A 30 42.18 -4.76 8.18
CA LEU A 30 40.90 -5.22 7.62
C LEU A 30 39.88 -5.52 8.73
N GLN A 31 40.30 -6.16 9.83
CA GLN A 31 39.43 -6.40 10.97
C GLN A 31 38.96 -5.11 11.62
N ASN A 32 39.84 -4.13 11.79
CA ASN A 32 39.48 -2.82 12.33
C ASN A 32 38.49 -2.08 11.41
N GLN A 33 38.71 -2.11 10.10
CA GLN A 33 37.76 -1.56 9.12
C GLN A 33 36.41 -2.27 9.16
N THR A 34 36.41 -3.60 9.28
CA THR A 34 35.18 -4.40 9.40
C THR A 34 34.40 -4.02 10.66
N LEU A 35 35.07 -3.90 11.81
CA LEU A 35 34.46 -3.49 13.06
C LEU A 35 33.89 -2.07 12.99
N GLU A 36 34.59 -1.16 12.30
CA GLU A 36 34.13 0.21 12.12
C GLU A 36 32.84 0.27 11.29
N VAL A 37 32.80 -0.43 10.15
CA VAL A 37 31.58 -0.51 9.32
C VAL A 37 30.43 -1.17 10.08
N GLN A 38 30.69 -2.20 10.89
CA GLN A 38 29.66 -2.83 11.74
C GLN A 38 29.11 -1.85 12.78
N ARG A 39 29.95 -1.02 13.40
CA ARG A 39 29.50 0.01 14.35
C ARG A 39 28.65 1.07 13.65
N GLN A 40 29.08 1.55 12.49
CA GLN A 40 28.31 2.51 11.69
C GLN A 40 26.95 1.92 11.25
N SER A 41 26.93 0.64 10.87
CA SER A 41 25.69 -0.07 10.52
C SER A 41 24.74 -0.19 11.71
N LEU A 42 25.24 -0.53 12.91
CA LEU A 42 24.43 -0.59 14.13
C LEU A 42 23.86 0.79 14.49
N GLU A 43 24.64 1.85 14.34
CA GLU A 43 24.17 3.21 14.60
C GLU A 43 23.07 3.62 13.62
N LEU A 44 23.24 3.34 12.32
CA LEU A 44 22.20 3.57 11.33
C LEU A 44 20.93 2.77 11.65
N GLN A 45 21.05 1.51 12.06
CA GLN A 45 19.89 0.69 12.45
C GLN A 45 19.15 1.28 13.66
N ARG A 46 19.86 1.85 14.64
CA ARG A 46 19.23 2.54 15.78
C ARG A 46 18.46 3.77 15.35
N GLN A 47 19.05 4.59 14.47
CA GLN A 47 18.38 5.78 13.92
C GLN A 47 17.13 5.40 13.11
N GLN A 48 17.21 4.35 12.30
CA GLN A 48 16.06 3.82 11.55
C GLN A 48 14.94 3.33 12.47
N LEU A 49 15.29 2.64 13.56
CA LEU A 49 14.32 2.18 14.54
C LEU A 49 13.60 3.37 15.22
N GLU A 50 14.33 4.44 15.53
CA GLU A 50 13.74 5.62 16.14
C GLU A 50 12.78 6.34 15.19
N LEU A 51 13.18 6.56 13.94
CA LEU A 51 12.30 7.12 12.91
C LEU A 51 11.06 6.25 12.67
N ALA A 52 11.21 4.92 12.68
CA ALA A 52 10.08 4.01 12.54
C ALA A 52 9.10 4.11 13.72
N ARG A 53 9.61 4.31 14.94
CA ARG A 53 8.77 4.53 16.14
C ARG A 53 8.02 5.86 16.05
N GLU A 54 8.70 6.93 15.67
CA GLU A 54 8.09 8.24 15.47
C GLU A 54 7.00 8.19 14.39
N ALA A 55 7.29 7.59 13.24
CA ALA A 55 6.31 7.43 12.16
C ALA A 55 5.09 6.60 12.61
N ALA A 56 5.32 5.53 13.36
CA ALA A 56 4.24 4.73 13.93
C ALA A 56 3.41 5.54 14.95
N GLN A 57 4.04 6.40 15.74
CA GLN A 57 3.33 7.29 16.66
C GLN A 57 2.47 8.32 15.92
N VAL A 58 3.04 9.01 14.93
CA VAL A 58 2.31 9.97 14.10
C VAL A 58 1.12 9.30 13.41
N SER A 59 1.31 8.09 12.89
CA SER A 59 0.23 7.31 12.28
C SER A 59 -0.88 6.96 13.27
N ARG A 60 -0.54 6.57 14.51
CA ARG A 60 -1.52 6.33 15.58
C ARG A 60 -2.29 7.60 15.94
N GLU A 61 -1.61 8.73 16.10
CA GLU A 61 -2.23 10.01 16.41
C GLU A 61 -3.16 10.49 15.29
N GLN A 62 -2.71 10.38 14.03
CA GLN A 62 -3.53 10.71 12.86
C GLN A 62 -4.80 9.85 12.83
N ARG A 63 -4.67 8.54 13.06
CA ARG A 63 -5.82 7.63 13.11
C ARG A 63 -6.77 7.98 14.26
N ALA A 64 -6.24 8.29 15.44
CA ALA A 64 -7.07 8.70 16.57
C ALA A 64 -7.85 9.99 16.27
N ARG A 65 -7.22 10.98 15.62
CA ARG A 65 -7.90 12.21 15.18
C ARG A 65 -9.01 11.92 14.16
N GLN A 66 -8.75 11.08 13.17
CA GLN A 66 -9.75 10.68 12.18
C GLN A 66 -10.96 10.00 12.82
N VAL A 67 -10.73 9.11 13.79
CA VAL A 67 -11.79 8.44 14.54
C VAL A 67 -12.61 9.46 15.35
N ALA A 68 -11.95 10.35 16.10
CA ALA A 68 -12.64 11.37 16.89
C ALA A 68 -13.46 12.35 16.04
N GLU A 69 -12.96 12.72 14.86
CA GLU A 69 -13.71 13.55 13.91
C GLU A 69 -14.95 12.82 13.39
N LEU A 70 -14.81 11.54 13.05
CA LEU A 70 -15.93 10.71 12.61
C LEU A 70 -16.98 10.55 13.71
N GLU A 71 -16.58 10.26 14.95
CA GLU A 71 -17.48 10.15 16.10
C GLU A 71 -18.24 11.44 16.35
N ARG A 72 -17.53 12.59 16.32
CA ARG A 72 -18.15 13.91 16.46
C ARG A 72 -19.14 14.20 15.33
N TRP A 73 -18.79 13.83 14.10
CA TRP A 73 -19.69 13.99 12.96
C TRP A 73 -20.93 13.12 13.15
N GLN A 74 -20.78 11.84 13.53
CA GLN A 74 -21.88 10.92 13.75
C GLN A 74 -22.83 11.40 14.85
N SER A 75 -22.29 11.85 15.99
CA SER A 75 -23.12 12.36 17.10
C SER A 75 -23.94 13.59 16.69
N GLY A 76 -23.44 14.40 15.76
CA GLY A 76 -24.17 15.56 15.22
C GLY A 76 -25.17 15.24 14.10
N HIS A 77 -25.12 14.03 13.54
CA HIS A 77 -25.88 13.64 12.34
C HIS A 77 -26.60 12.29 12.52
N GLU A 78 -27.02 11.96 13.73
CA GLU A 78 -27.69 10.69 14.04
C GLU A 78 -28.92 10.44 13.13
N PHE A 79 -29.71 11.49 12.85
CA PHE A 79 -30.85 11.38 11.94
C PHE A 79 -30.44 10.97 10.51
N VAL A 80 -29.28 11.43 10.03
CA VAL A 80 -28.76 11.07 8.71
C VAL A 80 -28.40 9.59 8.70
N LEU A 81 -27.76 9.11 9.76
CA LEU A 81 -27.36 7.71 9.89
C LEU A 81 -28.57 6.77 9.93
N GLU A 82 -29.64 7.16 10.64
CA GLU A 82 -30.87 6.38 10.67
C GLU A 82 -31.56 6.35 9.30
N ASN A 83 -31.67 7.51 8.64
CA ASN A 83 -32.18 7.57 7.27
C ASN A 83 -31.31 6.75 6.30
N CYS A 84 -29.99 6.72 6.48
CA CYS A 84 -29.08 5.90 5.69
C CYS A 84 -29.28 4.41 5.93
N ARG A 85 -29.67 3.97 7.14
CA ARG A 85 -30.00 2.56 7.44
C ARG A 85 -31.25 2.11 6.70
N GLU A 86 -32.30 2.90 6.77
CA GLU A 86 -33.53 2.64 6.04
C GLU A 86 -33.28 2.66 4.53
N THR A 87 -32.57 3.69 4.04
CA THR A 87 -32.21 3.83 2.63
C THR A 87 -31.36 2.65 2.14
N LEU A 88 -30.38 2.21 2.93
CA LEU A 88 -29.55 1.04 2.60
C LEU A 88 -30.42 -0.21 2.43
N THR A 89 -31.32 -0.47 3.38
CA THR A 89 -32.22 -1.63 3.32
C THR A 89 -33.09 -1.59 2.06
N ASN A 90 -33.64 -0.42 1.73
CA ASN A 90 -34.48 -0.24 0.55
C ASN A 90 -33.66 -0.38 -0.75
N LEU A 91 -32.45 0.17 -0.80
CA LEU A 91 -31.57 0.03 -1.97
C LEU A 91 -31.07 -1.41 -2.17
N GLU A 92 -30.86 -2.17 -1.09
CA GLU A 92 -30.51 -3.60 -1.21
C GLU A 92 -31.68 -4.41 -1.79
N GLN A 93 -32.93 -4.07 -1.44
CA GLN A 93 -34.11 -4.67 -2.07
C GLN A 93 -34.22 -4.30 -3.56
N VAL A 94 -34.01 -3.02 -3.91
CA VAL A 94 -34.01 -2.58 -5.31
C VAL A 94 -32.90 -3.26 -6.11
N HIS A 95 -31.70 -3.38 -5.55
CA HIS A 95 -30.58 -4.09 -6.16
C HIS A 95 -30.91 -5.57 -6.38
N ALA A 96 -31.49 -6.24 -5.38
CA ALA A 96 -31.91 -7.64 -5.51
C ALA A 96 -32.98 -7.83 -6.59
N ALA A 97 -33.95 -6.92 -6.69
CA ALA A 97 -34.97 -6.95 -7.73
C ALA A 97 -34.35 -6.80 -9.13
N LEU A 98 -33.44 -5.83 -9.32
CA LEU A 98 -32.74 -5.64 -10.59
C LEU A 98 -31.89 -6.85 -10.98
N MET A 99 -31.22 -7.49 -10.01
CA MET A 99 -30.49 -8.73 -10.24
C MET A 99 -31.42 -9.88 -10.66
N GLY A 100 -32.62 -9.94 -10.10
CA GLY A 100 -33.65 -10.89 -10.53
C GLY A 100 -34.10 -10.64 -11.97
N GLU A 101 -34.39 -9.39 -12.34
CA GLU A 101 -34.73 -9.02 -13.72
C GLU A 101 -33.61 -9.37 -14.71
N LEU A 102 -32.36 -9.08 -14.35
CA LEU A 102 -31.19 -9.44 -15.14
C LEU A 102 -31.11 -10.95 -15.34
N ALA A 103 -31.23 -11.72 -14.25
CA ALA A 103 -31.11 -13.17 -14.30
C ALA A 103 -32.20 -13.80 -15.19
N SER A 104 -33.45 -13.35 -15.06
CA SER A 104 -34.55 -13.78 -15.92
C SER A 104 -34.30 -13.43 -17.38
N TYR A 105 -33.87 -12.19 -17.67
CA TYR A 105 -33.57 -11.78 -19.04
C TYR A 105 -32.47 -12.63 -19.68
N VAL A 106 -31.38 -12.91 -18.95
CA VAL A 106 -30.29 -13.77 -19.43
C VAL A 106 -30.82 -15.18 -19.67
N GLN A 107 -31.59 -15.76 -18.76
CA GLN A 107 -32.15 -17.10 -18.92
C GLN A 107 -33.02 -17.21 -20.19
N GLU A 108 -33.85 -16.22 -20.45
CA GLU A 108 -34.75 -16.17 -21.60
C GLU A 108 -34.03 -15.88 -22.93
N ASN A 109 -32.90 -15.17 -22.91
CA ASN A 109 -32.25 -14.65 -24.13
C ASN A 109 -30.80 -15.11 -24.33
N HIS A 110 -30.31 -16.08 -23.55
CA HIS A 110 -28.89 -16.46 -23.54
C HIS A 110 -28.30 -16.81 -24.91
N GLU A 111 -29.03 -17.55 -25.76
CA GLU A 111 -28.56 -17.89 -27.12
C GLU A 111 -28.33 -16.61 -27.96
N ASN A 112 -29.31 -15.69 -27.95
CA ASN A 112 -29.20 -14.41 -28.66
C ASN A 112 -28.07 -13.52 -28.12
N LEU A 113 -27.81 -13.58 -26.81
CA LEU A 113 -26.72 -12.83 -26.18
C LEU A 113 -25.34 -13.34 -26.56
N ILE A 114 -25.20 -14.64 -26.83
CA ILE A 114 -23.96 -15.26 -27.29
C ILE A 114 -23.72 -14.93 -28.77
N ASP A 115 -24.78 -15.06 -29.58
CA ASP A 115 -24.65 -15.00 -31.04
C ASP A 115 -24.77 -13.58 -31.62
N GLY A 116 -25.33 -12.63 -30.88
CA GLY A 116 -25.69 -11.29 -31.38
C GLY A 116 -25.08 -10.12 -30.62
N GLU A 117 -24.16 -9.38 -31.27
CA GLU A 117 -23.55 -8.15 -30.71
C GLU A 117 -24.60 -7.08 -30.37
N PHE A 118 -25.66 -6.97 -31.18
CA PHE A 118 -26.77 -6.05 -30.91
C PHE A 118 -27.53 -6.42 -29.62
N ALA A 119 -27.85 -7.70 -29.42
CA ALA A 119 -28.55 -8.17 -28.23
C ALA A 119 -27.68 -8.01 -26.97
N LEU A 120 -26.37 -8.26 -27.09
CA LEU A 120 -25.42 -8.03 -26.01
C LEU A 120 -25.31 -6.53 -25.66
N THR A 121 -25.24 -5.65 -26.66
CA THR A 121 -25.18 -4.20 -26.44
C THR A 121 -26.45 -3.68 -25.77
N ASP A 122 -27.62 -4.09 -26.26
CA ASP A 122 -28.92 -3.73 -25.65
C ASP A 122 -29.01 -4.21 -24.19
N PHE A 123 -28.53 -5.44 -23.90
CA PHE A 123 -28.45 -5.96 -22.55
C PHE A 123 -27.55 -5.10 -21.65
N VAL A 124 -26.35 -4.76 -22.12
CA VAL A 124 -25.40 -3.92 -21.36
C VAL A 124 -25.99 -2.53 -21.12
N ASP A 125 -26.62 -1.91 -22.12
CA ASP A 125 -27.24 -0.60 -22.00
C ASP A 125 -28.43 -0.60 -21.03
N ARG A 126 -29.20 -1.69 -21.02
CA ARG A 126 -30.36 -1.85 -20.13
C ARG A 126 -29.97 -2.05 -18.66
N PHE A 127 -28.99 -2.91 -18.38
CA PHE A 127 -28.67 -3.33 -17.01
C PHE A 127 -27.37 -2.73 -16.45
N GLY A 128 -26.36 -2.52 -17.30
CA GLY A 128 -25.00 -2.13 -16.91
C GLY A 128 -24.94 -0.82 -16.12
N PRO A 129 -25.39 0.33 -16.68
CA PRO A 129 -25.35 1.61 -15.98
C PRO A 129 -26.11 1.60 -14.66
N ARG A 130 -27.29 0.96 -14.62
CA ARG A 130 -28.12 0.88 -13.41
C ARG A 130 -27.44 0.08 -12.31
N LEU A 131 -26.88 -1.09 -12.64
CA LEU A 131 -26.13 -1.91 -11.69
C LEU A 131 -24.87 -1.21 -11.18
N ALA A 132 -24.10 -0.58 -12.07
CA ALA A 132 -22.89 0.15 -11.69
C ALA A 132 -23.21 1.29 -10.70
N HIS A 133 -24.26 2.06 -10.96
CA HIS A 133 -24.69 3.14 -10.07
C HIS A 133 -25.19 2.61 -8.73
N LEU A 134 -26.05 1.58 -8.71
CA LEU A 134 -26.55 0.99 -7.46
C LEU A 134 -25.41 0.41 -6.62
N ASN A 135 -24.47 -0.30 -7.24
CA ASN A 135 -23.29 -0.81 -6.55
C ASN A 135 -22.45 0.31 -5.93
N THR A 136 -22.29 1.43 -6.65
CA THR A 136 -21.57 2.60 -6.14
C THR A 136 -22.28 3.22 -4.94
N MET A 137 -23.62 3.38 -5.00
CA MET A 137 -24.41 3.90 -3.89
C MET A 137 -24.31 3.00 -2.64
N LEU A 138 -24.43 1.68 -2.83
CA LEU A 138 -24.29 0.69 -1.75
C LEU A 138 -22.88 0.70 -1.15
N ALA A 139 -21.83 0.85 -1.96
CA ALA A 139 -20.45 0.94 -1.50
C ALA A 139 -20.21 2.17 -0.62
N VAL A 140 -20.90 3.28 -0.88
CA VAL A 140 -20.84 4.50 -0.05
C VAL A 140 -21.66 4.35 1.24
N LEU A 141 -22.87 3.78 1.16
CA LEU A 141 -23.77 3.70 2.32
C LEU A 141 -23.38 2.64 3.34
N ARG A 142 -22.84 1.49 2.91
CA ARG A 142 -22.49 0.38 3.82
C ARG A 142 -21.49 0.77 4.91
N PRO A 143 -20.36 1.45 4.61
CA PRO A 143 -19.42 1.89 5.65
C PRO A 143 -20.03 2.88 6.62
N LEU A 144 -20.89 3.80 6.15
CA LEU A 144 -21.57 4.78 6.99
C LEU A 144 -22.47 4.07 8.01
N VAL A 145 -23.27 3.11 7.56
CA VAL A 145 -24.15 2.33 8.45
C VAL A 145 -23.36 1.40 9.38
N ALA A 146 -22.27 0.77 8.90
CA ALA A 146 -21.42 -0.11 9.70
C ALA A 146 -20.68 0.65 10.82
N SER A 147 -20.30 1.91 10.57
CA SER A 147 -19.58 2.73 11.53
C SER A 147 -20.39 3.09 12.79
N VAL A 148 -21.72 2.98 12.73
CA VAL A 148 -22.63 3.16 13.89
C VAL A 148 -22.65 1.93 14.82
N LYS A 149 -22.27 0.75 14.32
CA LYS A 149 -22.45 -0.53 15.01
C LYS A 149 -21.33 -0.90 16.00
N LYS A 150 -20.45 0.02 16.41
CA LYS A 150 -19.43 -0.27 17.43
C LYS A 150 -19.82 0.33 18.79
N PRO A 151 -20.71 -0.31 19.58
CA PRO A 151 -20.68 -0.09 21.01
C PRO A 151 -19.39 -0.73 21.53
N GLU A 152 -18.67 0.02 22.36
CA GLU A 152 -17.46 -0.42 23.03
C GLU A 152 -17.70 -1.73 23.80
N GLY A 153 -16.80 -2.69 23.59
CA GLY A 153 -16.53 -3.81 24.48
C GLY A 153 -15.05 -3.78 24.81
#